data_AF-A0A2M9FVI4-F1
#
_entry.id   AF-A0A2M9FVI4-F1
#
_cell.length_a   1.000
_cell.length_b   1.000
_cell.length_c   1.000
_cell.angle_alpha   90.00
_cell.angle_beta   90.00
_cell.angle_gamma   90.00
#
_symmetry.space_group_name_H-M   'P 1'
#
loop_
_entity.id
_entity.type
_entity.pdbx_description
1 polymer ?
#
loop_
_entity_poly.entity_id
_entity_poly.type
_entity_poly.pdbx_seq_one_letter_code
_entity_poly.pdbx_strand_id
1 'polypeptide(L)'
;MLSGGATSAPQSAAEIDDPNLADAVADEIAHEQGVESSTIQATAEDGVVTLSGTVQDLLAKRRAETIAGTVLGVKAVENELTVNPPDDLQPDRVGTMVVAALAADPATESWEIEVETDSEGHVTLSGKVQSGAEARLAERVAMSVAGVTGVTNALTIEPAVTRSDSEIREDVAARLDWSALIGDEYIDVAVADGVVHLSGDVFSAAERARAVSEAHVRGVTGVDASGLKVAFAENGRAPAKAEPGRPRDDAAIRQAVQSALMTNPRVDRGGTETFVDDGVVTLRGGVDNLAAKEAAGDAAGKIIGVERVENRMHVNRSKPMSDPELEQDIVNAFIRHPDVEASDFVVKVRNGVVSLYGNVDSFFEQSQAYKAASRVGGVARVENHMDVRDNVRPFVSDLYADNVRYESYDWWSGYREPRTMKSDAEIAAAIRDELSWSPFVLAENVEIVVQDGRATLGGTVNSVRARQAAIENAWEGGAVWVRDEIEVAAPRS
;
A
#
# COMPACT_ATOMS: atom_id res chain seq x y z
N MET A 1 10.50 9.17 -57.84
CA MET A 1 9.71 8.41 -56.86
C MET A 1 10.63 7.98 -55.74
N LEU A 2 10.71 8.76 -54.66
CA LEU A 2 11.24 8.38 -53.37
C LEU A 2 10.51 9.28 -52.36
N SER A 3 9.35 8.84 -51.88
CA SER A 3 8.63 9.50 -50.78
C SER A 3 9.20 8.97 -49.47
N GLY A 4 9.91 9.83 -48.74
CA GLY A 4 10.40 9.55 -47.41
C GLY A 4 9.23 9.25 -46.47
N GLY A 5 9.29 8.07 -45.84
CA GLY A 5 8.41 7.73 -44.73
C GLY A 5 8.77 8.63 -43.55
N ALA A 6 7.78 9.39 -43.08
CA ALA A 6 7.86 10.09 -41.83
C ALA A 6 7.96 9.04 -40.71
N THR A 7 9.13 8.94 -40.10
CA THR A 7 9.30 8.36 -38.77
C THR A 7 8.51 9.22 -37.79
N SER A 8 7.40 8.69 -37.26
CA SER A 8 6.67 9.29 -36.15
C SER A 8 7.61 9.39 -34.95
N ALA A 9 7.78 10.61 -34.43
CA ALA A 9 8.42 10.85 -33.15
C ALA A 9 7.68 10.09 -32.03
N PRO A 10 8.34 9.73 -30.92
CA PRO A 10 7.65 9.24 -29.74
C PRO A 10 6.60 10.27 -29.32
N GLN A 11 5.38 9.81 -29.01
CA GLN A 11 4.31 10.66 -28.48
C GLN A 11 4.85 11.41 -27.27
N SER A 12 4.97 12.73 -27.38
CA SER A 12 5.10 13.61 -26.21
C SER A 12 3.89 13.38 -25.32
N ALA A 13 4.09 13.33 -24.01
CA ALA A 13 3.06 13.30 -22.95
C ALA A 13 1.68 13.62 -23.52
N ALA A 14 0.88 12.56 -23.72
CA ALA A 14 -0.49 12.71 -24.19
C ALA A 14 -1.13 13.84 -23.38
N GLU A 15 -1.84 14.76 -24.04
CA GLU A 15 -2.66 15.75 -23.34
C GLU A 15 -3.52 14.97 -22.34
N ILE A 16 -3.19 15.08 -21.05
CA ILE A 16 -4.01 14.53 -19.99
C ILE A 16 -5.28 15.39 -20.00
N ASP A 17 -6.25 14.96 -20.80
CA ASP A 17 -7.60 15.47 -20.82
C ASP A 17 -8.51 14.55 -20.01
N ASP A 18 -9.63 15.10 -19.54
CA ASP A 18 -10.52 14.36 -18.63
C ASP A 18 -11.07 13.06 -19.21
N PRO A 19 -11.44 12.97 -20.51
CA PRO A 19 -11.86 11.69 -21.09
C PRO A 19 -10.79 10.61 -21.01
N ASN A 20 -9.55 10.89 -21.41
CA ASN A 20 -8.47 9.91 -21.32
C ASN A 20 -8.13 9.58 -19.85
N LEU A 21 -8.28 10.54 -18.94
CA LEU A 21 -8.07 10.32 -17.50
C LEU A 21 -9.10 9.36 -16.90
N ALA A 22 -10.39 9.50 -17.25
CA ALA A 22 -11.44 8.60 -16.78
C ALA A 22 -11.26 7.18 -17.33
N ASP A 23 -10.88 7.06 -18.61
CA ASP A 23 -10.58 5.77 -19.25
C ASP A 23 -9.36 5.11 -18.59
N ALA A 24 -8.27 5.85 -18.33
CA ALA A 24 -7.10 5.34 -17.62
C ALA A 24 -7.45 4.82 -16.22
N VAL A 25 -8.26 5.55 -15.45
CA VAL A 25 -8.74 5.08 -14.13
C VAL A 25 -9.59 3.82 -14.26
N ALA A 26 -10.48 3.74 -15.25
CA ALA A 26 -11.32 2.56 -15.46
C ALA A 26 -10.47 1.33 -15.83
N ASP A 27 -9.44 1.51 -16.65
CA ASP A 27 -8.50 0.47 -17.04
C ASP A 27 -7.69 -0.03 -15.82
N GLU A 28 -7.15 0.87 -15.00
CA GLU A 28 -6.45 0.51 -13.76
C GLU A 28 -7.33 -0.30 -12.80
N ILE A 29 -8.58 0.14 -12.57
CA ILE A 29 -9.53 -0.58 -11.73
C ILE A 29 -9.87 -1.97 -12.32
N ALA A 30 -9.87 -2.13 -13.64
CA ALA A 30 -10.15 -3.41 -14.30
C ALA A 30 -8.99 -4.43 -14.24
N HIS A 31 -7.76 -3.95 -14.04
CA HIS A 31 -6.60 -4.80 -13.80
C HIS A 31 -6.52 -5.31 -12.36
N GLU A 32 -7.13 -4.59 -11.43
CA GLU A 32 -7.03 -4.84 -10.00
C GLU A 32 -7.98 -5.93 -9.48
N GLN A 33 -7.46 -6.83 -8.65
CA GLN A 33 -8.28 -7.87 -8.00
C GLN A 33 -8.92 -7.34 -6.72
N GLY A 34 -10.08 -7.93 -6.36
CA GLY A 34 -10.85 -7.51 -5.20
C GLY A 34 -11.66 -6.24 -5.41
N VAL A 35 -11.74 -5.74 -6.64
CA VAL A 35 -12.69 -4.71 -7.05
C VAL A 35 -13.44 -5.22 -8.26
N GLU A 36 -14.77 -5.28 -8.17
CA GLU A 36 -15.60 -5.67 -9.31
C GLU A 36 -15.77 -4.47 -10.25
N SER A 37 -14.86 -4.31 -11.21
CA SER A 37 -14.83 -3.11 -12.07
C SER A 37 -16.13 -2.90 -12.86
N SER A 38 -16.87 -3.96 -13.21
CA SER A 38 -18.14 -3.87 -13.95
C SER A 38 -19.26 -3.14 -13.20
N THR A 39 -19.14 -2.97 -11.89
CA THR A 39 -20.12 -2.23 -11.07
C THR A 39 -19.67 -0.82 -10.71
N ILE A 40 -18.53 -0.38 -11.26
CA ILE A 40 -17.93 0.93 -11.02
C ILE A 40 -17.88 1.71 -12.33
N GLN A 41 -18.28 2.97 -12.25
CA GLN A 41 -18.11 3.93 -13.32
C GLN A 41 -17.20 5.06 -12.83
N ALA A 42 -16.18 5.38 -13.63
CA ALA A 42 -15.33 6.54 -13.45
C ALA A 42 -15.76 7.65 -14.43
N THR A 43 -15.79 8.88 -13.95
CA THR A 43 -15.90 10.09 -14.77
C THR A 43 -14.87 11.10 -14.29
N ALA A 44 -14.39 11.99 -15.17
CA ALA A 44 -13.47 13.04 -14.78
C ALA A 44 -13.95 14.41 -15.28
N GLU A 45 -13.72 15.44 -14.46
CA GLU A 45 -13.94 16.84 -14.80
C GLU A 45 -12.86 17.69 -14.10
N ASP A 46 -12.11 18.48 -14.87
CA ASP A 46 -11.00 19.33 -14.42
C ASP A 46 -9.92 18.58 -13.62
N GLY A 47 -9.70 17.30 -13.92
CA GLY A 47 -8.80 16.39 -13.21
C GLY A 47 -9.35 15.83 -11.89
N VAL A 48 -10.62 16.09 -11.54
CA VAL A 48 -11.31 15.45 -10.42
C VAL A 48 -12.03 14.22 -10.94
N VAL A 49 -11.70 13.06 -10.38
CA VAL A 49 -12.31 11.77 -10.75
C VAL A 49 -13.43 11.43 -9.79
N THR A 50 -14.63 11.23 -10.29
CA THR A 50 -15.77 10.72 -9.51
C THR A 50 -15.95 9.23 -9.78
N LEU A 51 -15.96 8.42 -8.71
CA LEU A 51 -16.26 6.99 -8.76
C LEU A 51 -17.67 6.75 -8.26
N SER A 52 -18.54 6.19 -9.11
CA SER A 52 -19.93 5.89 -8.78
C SER A 52 -20.28 4.44 -9.07
N GLY A 53 -21.34 3.94 -8.43
CA GLY A 53 -21.76 2.54 -8.52
C GLY A 53 -21.79 1.84 -7.16
N THR A 54 -21.54 0.53 -7.17
CA THR A 54 -21.69 -0.32 -5.97
C THR A 54 -20.50 -1.25 -5.78
N VAL A 55 -20.16 -1.54 -4.53
CA VAL A 55 -19.17 -2.56 -4.14
C VAL A 55 -19.68 -3.37 -2.94
N GLN A 56 -19.12 -4.55 -2.70
CA GLN A 56 -19.60 -5.46 -1.66
C GLN A 56 -19.13 -5.08 -0.25
N ASP A 57 -17.99 -4.40 -0.13
CA ASP A 57 -17.37 -4.08 1.15
C ASP A 57 -16.59 -2.75 1.09
N LEU A 58 -16.28 -2.23 2.28
CA LEU A 58 -15.60 -0.95 2.41
C LEU A 58 -14.12 -0.99 1.99
N LEU A 59 -13.46 -2.16 2.02
CA LEU A 59 -12.11 -2.31 1.48
C LEU A 59 -12.14 -2.29 -0.05
N ALA A 60 -13.14 -2.82 -0.73
CA ALA A 60 -13.27 -2.64 -2.18
C ALA A 60 -13.48 -1.15 -2.52
N LYS A 61 -14.37 -0.45 -1.79
CA LYS A 61 -14.65 0.98 -1.98
C LYS A 61 -13.38 1.83 -1.91
N ARG A 62 -12.57 1.63 -0.86
CA ARG A 62 -11.36 2.43 -0.65
C ARG A 62 -10.20 1.98 -1.56
N ARG A 63 -10.23 0.75 -2.11
CA ARG A 63 -9.23 0.25 -3.05
C ARG A 63 -9.38 0.99 -4.36
N ALA A 64 -10.61 1.06 -4.86
CA ALA A 64 -10.97 1.82 -6.06
C ALA A 64 -10.54 3.29 -5.96
N GLU A 65 -10.76 3.94 -4.81
CA GLU A 65 -10.28 5.32 -4.58
C GLU A 65 -8.76 5.43 -4.64
N THR A 66 -8.06 4.47 -4.04
CA THR A 66 -6.59 4.50 -4.00
C THR A 66 -6.00 4.27 -5.40
N ILE A 67 -6.56 3.32 -6.16
CA ILE A 67 -6.19 3.05 -7.56
C ILE A 67 -6.43 4.29 -8.42
N ALA A 68 -7.62 4.91 -8.33
CA ALA A 68 -7.91 6.12 -9.06
C ALA A 68 -6.92 7.24 -8.71
N GLY A 69 -6.56 7.37 -7.43
CA GLY A 69 -5.62 8.38 -6.97
C GLY A 69 -4.17 8.16 -7.42
N THR A 70 -3.79 6.96 -7.86
CA THR A 70 -2.44 6.68 -8.40
C THR A 70 -2.29 7.10 -9.86
N VAL A 71 -3.39 7.23 -10.61
CA VAL A 71 -3.31 7.66 -12.01
C VAL A 71 -2.79 9.09 -12.11
N LEU A 72 -1.73 9.27 -12.90
CA LEU A 72 -1.11 10.57 -13.12
C LEU A 72 -2.12 11.56 -13.71
N GLY A 73 -2.19 12.77 -13.14
CA GLY A 73 -3.16 13.79 -13.54
C GLY A 73 -4.46 13.80 -12.73
N VAL A 74 -4.76 12.75 -11.96
CA VAL A 74 -5.86 12.77 -10.99
C VAL A 74 -5.53 13.70 -9.83
N LYS A 75 -6.25 14.83 -9.77
CA LYS A 75 -6.07 15.88 -8.75
C LYS A 75 -6.80 15.56 -7.45
N ALA A 76 -7.96 14.93 -7.57
CA ALA A 76 -8.77 14.48 -6.44
C ALA A 76 -9.65 13.31 -6.89
N VAL A 77 -10.04 12.48 -5.92
CA VAL A 77 -11.01 11.42 -6.13
C VAL A 77 -12.22 11.68 -5.25
N GLU A 78 -13.39 11.77 -5.86
CA GLU A 78 -14.69 11.80 -5.19
C GLU A 78 -15.30 10.40 -5.23
N ASN A 79 -15.27 9.70 -4.09
CA ASN A 79 -15.69 8.31 -4.00
C ASN A 79 -17.15 8.17 -3.54
N GLU A 80 -18.06 8.19 -4.50
CA GLU A 80 -19.51 8.04 -4.32
C GLU A 80 -19.99 6.58 -4.38
N LEU A 81 -19.08 5.61 -4.36
CA LEU A 81 -19.43 4.19 -4.36
C LEU A 81 -20.32 3.85 -3.15
N THR A 82 -21.38 3.09 -3.37
CA THR A 82 -22.24 2.57 -2.30
C THR A 82 -21.78 1.18 -1.88
N VAL A 83 -21.57 0.96 -0.58
CA VAL A 83 -21.22 -0.37 -0.04
C VAL A 83 -22.50 -1.15 0.21
N ASN A 84 -22.65 -2.31 -0.43
CA ASN A 84 -23.80 -3.20 -0.29
C ASN A 84 -23.34 -4.58 0.20
N PRO A 85 -23.19 -4.77 1.53
CA PRO A 85 -22.74 -6.03 2.09
C PRO A 85 -23.83 -7.12 1.97
N PRO A 86 -23.45 -8.41 2.13
CA PRO A 86 -24.41 -9.52 2.14
C PRO A 86 -25.54 -9.35 3.18
N ASP A 87 -26.78 -9.71 2.81
CA ASP A 87 -28.02 -9.51 3.59
C ASP A 87 -28.03 -10.21 4.98
N ASP A 88 -27.17 -11.20 5.21
CA ASP A 88 -27.12 -11.98 6.45
C ASP A 88 -26.30 -11.32 7.57
N LEU A 89 -25.65 -10.18 7.27
CA LEU A 89 -24.89 -9.38 8.23
C LEU A 89 -25.79 -8.37 8.95
N GLN A 90 -26.24 -8.73 10.15
CA GLN A 90 -27.00 -7.82 11.00
C GLN A 90 -26.11 -6.74 11.66
N PRO A 91 -26.54 -5.48 11.75
CA PRO A 91 -25.71 -4.38 12.28
C PRO A 91 -25.16 -4.61 13.71
N ASP A 92 -25.96 -5.18 14.63
CA ASP A 92 -25.50 -5.50 15.99
C ASP A 92 -24.33 -6.48 16.02
N ARG A 93 -24.24 -7.36 15.00
CA ARG A 93 -23.10 -8.26 14.84
C ARG A 93 -21.87 -7.51 14.33
N VAL A 94 -22.03 -6.52 13.46
CA VAL A 94 -20.94 -5.71 12.91
C VAL A 94 -20.16 -5.01 14.02
N GLY A 95 -20.84 -4.29 14.92
CA GLY A 95 -20.18 -3.61 16.03
C GLY A 95 -19.39 -4.58 16.94
N THR A 96 -19.98 -5.74 17.26
CA THR A 96 -19.29 -6.78 18.04
C THR A 96 -18.06 -7.34 17.32
N MET A 97 -18.13 -7.52 16.00
CA MET A 97 -16.99 -8.00 15.19
C MET A 97 -15.88 -6.96 15.12
N VAL A 98 -16.20 -5.66 15.02
CA VAL A 98 -15.21 -4.58 15.03
C VAL A 98 -14.47 -4.53 16.37
N VAL A 99 -15.19 -4.58 17.49
CA VAL A 99 -14.57 -4.64 18.83
C VAL A 99 -13.65 -5.86 18.94
N ALA A 100 -14.10 -7.03 18.47
CA ALA A 100 -13.30 -8.25 18.49
C ALA A 100 -12.06 -8.16 17.58
N ALA A 101 -12.16 -7.49 16.43
CA ALA A 101 -11.03 -7.29 15.51
C ALA A 101 -9.97 -6.36 16.11
N LEU A 102 -10.37 -5.24 16.71
CA LEU A 102 -9.47 -4.32 17.41
C LEU A 102 -8.79 -4.98 18.62
N ALA A 103 -9.50 -5.84 19.35
CA ALA A 103 -8.92 -6.57 20.48
C ALA A 103 -7.98 -7.71 20.05
N ALA A 104 -8.15 -8.27 18.85
CA ALA A 104 -7.36 -9.39 18.34
C ALA A 104 -6.07 -8.95 17.62
N ASP A 105 -6.01 -7.72 17.12
CA ASP A 105 -4.81 -7.16 16.53
C ASP A 105 -3.90 -6.59 17.65
N PRO A 106 -2.71 -7.18 17.88
CA PRO A 106 -1.82 -6.71 18.92
C PRO A 106 -1.58 -5.22 18.84
N ALA A 107 -1.45 -4.64 17.64
CA ALA A 107 -1.14 -3.22 17.48
C ALA A 107 -2.21 -2.30 18.06
N THR A 108 -3.47 -2.74 18.11
CA THR A 108 -4.62 -1.94 18.57
C THR A 108 -5.18 -2.39 19.93
N GLU A 109 -4.79 -3.58 20.43
CA GLU A 109 -5.40 -4.24 21.60
C GLU A 109 -5.38 -3.42 22.90
N SER A 110 -4.40 -2.52 23.05
CA SER A 110 -4.20 -1.71 24.25
C SER A 110 -4.90 -0.35 24.21
N TRP A 111 -5.53 0.00 23.08
CA TRP A 111 -6.14 1.32 22.90
C TRP A 111 -7.57 1.34 23.44
N GLU A 112 -7.91 2.39 24.18
CA GLU A 112 -9.25 2.61 24.72
C GLU A 112 -10.16 3.19 23.63
N ILE A 113 -10.57 2.33 22.69
CA ILE A 113 -11.45 2.68 21.57
C ILE A 113 -12.86 2.18 21.86
N GLU A 114 -13.81 3.11 21.85
CA GLU A 114 -15.24 2.84 21.87
C GLU A 114 -15.76 2.71 20.43
N VAL A 115 -16.69 1.79 20.23
CA VAL A 115 -17.25 1.45 18.91
C VAL A 115 -18.76 1.56 18.98
N GLU A 116 -19.32 2.46 18.19
CA GLU A 116 -20.77 2.55 17.94
C GLU A 116 -21.06 2.12 16.50
N THR A 117 -22.22 1.52 16.25
CA THR A 117 -22.63 1.09 14.92
C THR A 117 -24.12 1.37 14.74
N ASP A 118 -24.48 2.02 13.64
CA ASP A 118 -25.88 2.28 13.32
C ASP A 118 -26.54 1.11 12.58
N SER A 119 -27.82 1.27 12.23
CA SER A 119 -28.59 0.22 11.54
C SER A 119 -28.17 -0.06 10.10
N GLU A 120 -27.31 0.77 9.51
CA GLU A 120 -26.80 0.61 8.14
C GLU A 120 -25.38 0.01 8.14
N GLY A 121 -24.83 -0.33 9.31
CA GLY A 121 -23.48 -0.88 9.44
C GLY A 121 -22.38 0.18 9.41
N HIS A 122 -22.73 1.46 9.54
CA HIS A 122 -21.75 2.53 9.61
C HIS A 122 -21.21 2.65 11.05
N VAL A 123 -19.88 2.61 11.17
CA VAL A 123 -19.16 2.49 12.44
C VAL A 123 -18.61 3.85 12.86
N THR A 124 -18.79 4.23 14.12
CA THR A 124 -18.11 5.39 14.71
C THR A 124 -17.09 4.90 15.73
N LEU A 125 -15.83 5.31 15.55
CA LEU A 125 -14.74 5.06 16.48
C LEU A 125 -14.50 6.32 17.32
N SER A 126 -14.54 6.20 18.65
CA SER A 126 -14.27 7.30 19.58
C SER A 126 -13.34 6.83 20.70
N GLY A 127 -12.79 7.78 21.47
CA GLY A 127 -11.78 7.51 22.49
C GLY A 127 -10.47 8.23 22.23
N LYS A 128 -9.37 7.68 22.75
CA LYS A 128 -8.05 8.33 22.78
C LYS A 128 -6.97 7.46 22.18
N VAL A 129 -6.10 8.09 21.38
CA VAL A 129 -4.90 7.48 20.79
C VAL A 129 -3.73 8.46 20.88
N GLN A 130 -2.50 7.97 20.74
CA GLN A 130 -1.28 8.77 20.94
C GLN A 130 -0.73 9.36 19.64
N SER A 131 -1.22 8.92 18.48
CA SER A 131 -0.84 9.50 17.20
C SER A 131 -1.92 9.30 16.14
N GLY A 132 -1.90 10.10 15.07
CA GLY A 132 -2.79 9.86 13.93
C GLY A 132 -2.44 8.59 13.15
N ALA A 133 -1.22 8.05 13.28
CA ALA A 133 -0.90 6.73 12.73
C ALA A 133 -1.69 5.61 13.43
N GLU A 134 -1.86 5.71 14.76
CA GLU A 134 -2.73 4.80 15.52
C GLU A 134 -4.20 4.97 15.14
N ALA A 135 -4.68 6.23 15.06
CA ALA A 135 -6.06 6.52 14.65
C ALA A 135 -6.40 5.90 13.30
N ARG A 136 -5.50 6.03 12.30
CA ARG A 136 -5.68 5.42 10.98
C ARG A 136 -5.57 3.90 11.00
N LEU A 137 -4.72 3.34 11.85
CA LEU A 137 -4.65 1.88 11.97
C LEU A 137 -5.96 1.32 12.53
N ALA A 138 -6.54 1.96 13.55
CA ALA A 138 -7.83 1.56 14.12
C ALA A 138 -8.95 1.61 13.08
N GLU A 139 -9.01 2.70 12.30
CA GLU A 139 -9.93 2.83 11.18
C GLU A 139 -9.78 1.70 10.16
N ARG A 140 -8.54 1.40 9.73
CA ARG A 140 -8.30 0.29 8.79
C ARG A 140 -8.71 -1.08 9.36
N VAL A 141 -8.49 -1.32 10.66
CA VAL A 141 -8.95 -2.57 11.30
C VAL A 141 -10.48 -2.63 11.25
N ALA A 142 -11.18 -1.54 11.57
CA ALA A 142 -12.63 -1.48 11.47
C ALA A 142 -13.13 -1.70 10.02
N MET A 143 -12.51 -1.05 9.03
CA MET A 143 -12.85 -1.24 7.61
C MET A 143 -12.67 -2.69 7.13
N SER A 144 -11.76 -3.46 7.76
CA SER A 144 -11.51 -4.86 7.40
C SER A 144 -12.54 -5.86 7.94
N VAL A 145 -13.61 -5.38 8.58
CA VAL A 145 -14.68 -6.20 9.11
C VAL A 145 -15.86 -6.24 8.14
N ALA A 146 -16.32 -7.45 7.83
CA ALA A 146 -17.47 -7.72 6.99
C ALA A 146 -18.72 -7.03 7.55
N GLY A 147 -19.46 -6.36 6.66
CA GLY A 147 -20.69 -5.64 7.00
C GLY A 147 -20.48 -4.19 7.44
N VAL A 148 -19.23 -3.73 7.59
CA VAL A 148 -18.94 -2.31 7.78
C VAL A 148 -19.16 -1.57 6.45
N THR A 149 -20.08 -0.60 6.45
CA THR A 149 -20.45 0.17 5.25
C THR A 149 -19.77 1.54 5.17
N GLY A 150 -19.28 2.03 6.31
CA GLY A 150 -18.44 3.23 6.41
C GLY A 150 -17.87 3.37 7.83
N VAL A 151 -16.87 4.24 7.99
CA VAL A 151 -16.25 4.51 9.29
C VAL A 151 -16.14 6.03 9.50
N THR A 152 -16.70 6.53 10.61
CA THR A 152 -16.38 7.85 11.16
C THR A 152 -15.32 7.68 12.23
N ASN A 153 -14.11 8.18 11.95
CA ASN A 153 -13.01 8.19 12.89
C ASN A 153 -13.04 9.47 13.75
N ALA A 154 -13.63 9.39 14.93
CA ALA A 154 -13.73 10.48 15.91
C ALA A 154 -12.73 10.33 17.08
N LEU A 155 -11.61 9.62 16.86
CA LEU A 155 -10.56 9.44 17.86
C LEU A 155 -9.85 10.75 18.15
N THR A 156 -9.62 11.04 19.43
CA THR A 156 -8.85 12.21 19.88
C THR A 156 -7.39 11.83 20.02
N ILE A 157 -6.50 12.59 19.37
CA ILE A 157 -5.05 12.38 19.46
C ILE A 157 -4.52 13.12 20.71
N GLU A 158 -4.02 12.37 21.69
CA GLU A 158 -3.33 12.84 22.88
C GLU A 158 -1.88 12.31 22.88
N PRO A 159 -0.91 13.05 22.29
CA PRO A 159 0.45 12.57 22.14
C PRO A 159 1.10 12.24 23.49
N ALA A 160 1.78 11.09 23.56
CA ALA A 160 2.51 10.67 24.76
C ALA A 160 3.67 11.61 25.14
N VAL A 161 4.18 12.37 24.17
CA VAL A 161 5.26 13.33 24.34
C VAL A 161 4.90 14.66 23.70
N THR A 162 5.15 15.75 24.41
CA THR A 162 5.09 17.10 23.86
C THR A 162 6.43 17.43 23.21
N ARG A 163 6.40 17.89 21.96
CA ARG A 163 7.56 18.36 21.20
C ARG A 163 7.32 19.80 20.79
N SER A 164 8.39 20.55 20.57
CA SER A 164 8.26 21.89 20.00
C SER A 164 7.89 21.82 18.52
N ASP A 165 7.20 22.84 18.02
CA ASP A 165 6.85 22.94 16.60
C ASP A 165 8.08 22.85 15.69
N SER A 166 9.24 23.39 16.10
CA SER A 166 10.48 23.29 15.33
C SER A 166 10.98 21.85 15.21
N GLU A 167 10.93 21.07 16.30
CA GLU A 167 11.36 19.67 16.30
C GLU A 167 10.41 18.80 15.46
N ILE A 168 9.10 19.08 15.51
CA ILE A 168 8.12 18.40 14.66
C ILE A 168 8.38 18.73 13.20
N ARG A 169 8.56 20.01 12.86
CA ARG A 169 8.82 20.48 11.50
C ARG A 169 10.06 19.83 10.90
N GLU A 170 11.16 19.77 11.66
CA GLU A 170 12.41 19.15 11.23
C GLU A 170 12.26 17.65 10.98
N ASP A 171 11.53 16.94 11.83
CA ASP A 171 11.30 15.50 11.69
C ASP A 171 10.36 15.17 10.51
N VAL A 172 9.30 15.96 10.32
CA VAL A 172 8.43 15.85 9.14
C VAL A 172 9.21 16.13 7.86
N ALA A 173 9.96 17.23 7.79
CA ALA A 173 10.75 17.57 6.60
C ALA A 173 11.80 16.49 6.30
N ALA A 174 12.50 15.99 7.32
CA ALA A 174 13.43 14.88 7.15
C ALA A 174 12.72 13.63 6.60
N ARG A 175 11.53 13.31 7.12
CA ARG A 175 10.79 12.13 6.70
C ARG A 175 10.37 12.18 5.23
N LEU A 176 9.87 13.32 4.76
CA LEU A 176 9.56 13.53 3.34
C LEU A 176 10.85 13.43 2.48
N ASP A 177 11.97 14.03 2.94
CA ASP A 177 13.29 13.93 2.28
C ASP A 177 13.81 12.50 2.15
N TRP A 178 13.48 11.61 3.09
CA TRP A 178 13.87 10.20 3.06
C TRP A 178 12.91 9.29 2.31
N SER A 179 11.72 9.77 1.94
CA SER A 179 10.73 8.97 1.22
C SER A 179 11.07 8.88 -0.26
N ALA A 180 11.16 7.66 -0.78
CA ALA A 180 11.31 7.41 -2.22
C ALA A 180 10.03 7.71 -3.03
N LEU A 181 8.92 7.97 -2.34
CA LEU A 181 7.59 8.13 -2.92
C LEU A 181 7.10 9.58 -2.97
N ILE A 182 7.89 10.51 -2.45
CA ILE A 182 7.52 11.92 -2.30
C ILE A 182 8.63 12.79 -2.85
N GLY A 183 8.26 13.74 -3.71
CA GLY A 183 9.11 14.85 -4.14
C GLY A 183 9.10 15.99 -3.13
N ASP A 184 9.87 15.84 -2.06
CA ASP A 184 9.86 16.79 -0.94
C ASP A 184 10.30 18.21 -1.31
N GLU A 185 11.07 18.39 -2.38
CA GLU A 185 11.50 19.72 -2.86
C GLU A 185 10.36 20.67 -3.24
N TYR A 186 9.15 20.14 -3.43
CA TYR A 186 7.96 20.90 -3.76
C TYR A 186 6.97 21.03 -2.60
N ILE A 187 7.32 20.51 -1.41
CA ILE A 187 6.47 20.51 -0.23
C ILE A 187 7.09 21.37 0.87
N ASP A 188 6.43 22.48 1.17
CA ASP A 188 6.71 23.31 2.34
C ASP A 188 6.03 22.73 3.58
N VAL A 189 6.79 22.66 4.67
CA VAL A 189 6.31 22.18 5.98
C VAL A 189 6.35 23.31 7.00
N ALA A 190 5.18 23.68 7.52
CA ALA A 190 5.02 24.55 8.68
C ALA A 190 4.36 23.78 9.83
N VAL A 191 4.62 24.20 11.07
CA VAL A 191 3.98 23.63 12.25
C VAL A 191 3.57 24.76 13.18
N ALA A 192 2.34 24.68 13.68
CA ALA A 192 1.80 25.60 14.67
C ALA A 192 0.93 24.82 15.67
N ASP A 193 1.25 24.96 16.96
CA ASP A 193 0.50 24.32 18.05
C ASP A 193 0.36 22.79 17.87
N GLY A 194 1.43 22.14 17.39
CA GLY A 194 1.46 20.70 17.10
C GLY A 194 0.71 20.26 15.83
N VAL A 195 0.09 21.17 15.09
CA VAL A 195 -0.56 20.91 13.80
C VAL A 195 0.41 21.17 12.67
N VAL A 196 0.60 20.18 11.80
CA VAL A 196 1.45 20.29 10.61
C VAL A 196 0.62 20.87 9.47
N HIS A 197 1.14 21.89 8.80
CA HIS A 197 0.57 22.44 7.57
C HIS A 197 1.49 22.11 6.40
N LEU A 198 0.96 21.37 5.43
CA LEU A 198 1.65 21.02 4.19
C LEU A 198 1.11 21.89 3.05
N SER A 199 2.03 22.51 2.31
CA SER A 199 1.70 23.32 1.13
C SER A 199 2.68 23.13 -0.01
N GLY A 200 2.27 23.48 -1.22
CA GLY A 200 3.08 23.34 -2.43
C GLY A 200 2.46 22.37 -3.43
N ASP A 201 3.30 21.73 -4.24
CA ASP A 201 2.86 20.91 -5.37
C ASP A 201 3.18 19.44 -5.13
N VAL A 202 2.26 18.58 -5.52
CA VAL A 202 2.43 17.12 -5.61
C VAL A 202 1.98 16.66 -6.99
N PHE A 203 2.37 15.45 -7.39
CA PHE A 203 2.20 14.94 -8.74
C PHE A 203 0.96 14.05 -8.91
N SER A 204 0.42 13.50 -7.82
CA SER A 204 -0.82 12.73 -7.81
C SER A 204 -1.59 12.86 -6.50
N ALA A 205 -2.87 12.51 -6.53
CA ALA A 205 -3.68 12.38 -5.31
C ALA A 205 -3.08 11.33 -4.33
N ALA A 206 -2.46 10.27 -4.85
CA ALA A 206 -1.77 9.27 -4.03
C ALA A 206 -0.53 9.84 -3.32
N GLU A 207 0.29 10.65 -3.99
CA GLU A 207 1.41 11.34 -3.33
C GLU A 207 0.92 12.30 -2.25
N ARG A 208 -0.15 13.06 -2.52
CA ARG A 208 -0.79 13.92 -1.52
C ARG A 208 -1.19 13.13 -0.27
N ALA A 209 -1.87 12.00 -0.46
CA ALA A 209 -2.29 11.13 0.65
C ALA A 209 -1.08 10.54 1.39
N ARG A 210 0.00 10.20 0.66
CA ARG A 210 1.25 9.70 1.25
C ARG A 210 1.95 10.78 2.09
N ALA A 211 2.04 12.01 1.61
CA ALA A 211 2.61 13.13 2.36
C ALA A 211 1.85 13.39 3.67
N VAL A 212 0.51 13.33 3.64
CA VAL A 212 -0.31 13.37 4.86
C VAL A 212 -0.02 12.19 5.78
N SER A 213 0.12 10.97 5.23
CA SER A 213 0.45 9.78 6.02
C SER A 213 1.80 9.94 6.74
N GLU A 214 2.82 10.36 6.01
CA GLU A 214 4.18 10.51 6.52
C GLU A 214 4.36 11.70 7.46
N ALA A 215 3.59 12.78 7.31
CA ALA A 215 3.64 13.93 8.22
C ALA A 215 3.18 13.60 9.66
N HIS A 216 2.56 12.45 9.91
CA HIS A 216 2.21 12.00 11.25
C HIS A 216 3.41 11.38 11.98
N VAL A 217 4.34 12.23 12.39
CA VAL A 217 5.41 11.87 13.32
C VAL A 217 4.95 11.99 14.76
N ARG A 218 5.73 11.49 15.72
CA ARG A 218 5.40 11.60 17.15
C ARG A 218 5.25 13.07 17.56
N GLY A 219 4.23 13.38 18.36
CA GLY A 219 3.96 14.74 18.83
C GLY A 219 3.01 15.55 17.94
N VAL A 220 2.68 15.07 16.74
CA VAL A 220 1.70 15.70 15.85
C VAL A 220 0.28 15.43 16.34
N THR A 221 -0.53 16.49 16.43
CA THR A 221 -1.95 16.43 16.82
C THR A 221 -2.91 16.50 15.64
N GLY A 222 -2.43 16.97 14.48
CA GLY A 222 -3.18 17.01 13.24
C GLY A 222 -2.31 17.38 12.04
N VAL A 223 -2.79 17.09 10.84
CA VAL A 223 -2.14 17.47 9.58
C VAL A 223 -3.17 18.13 8.67
N ASP A 224 -2.89 19.37 8.27
CA ASP A 224 -3.63 20.14 7.29
C ASP A 224 -2.85 20.16 5.97
N ALA A 225 -3.39 19.50 4.95
CA ALA A 225 -2.83 19.46 3.60
C ALA A 225 -3.73 20.16 2.58
N SER A 226 -4.54 21.14 3.03
CA SER A 226 -5.34 21.98 2.14
C SER A 226 -4.48 22.87 1.24
N GLY A 227 -3.23 23.13 1.63
CA GLY A 227 -2.25 23.88 0.85
C GLY A 227 -1.54 23.06 -0.24
N LEU A 228 -1.65 21.73 -0.25
CA LEU A 228 -1.07 20.86 -1.29
C LEU A 228 -1.98 20.83 -2.52
N LYS A 229 -1.39 21.06 -3.70
CA LYS A 229 -2.07 21.02 -5.00
C LYS A 229 -1.48 19.95 -5.88
N VAL A 230 -2.32 19.18 -6.56
CA VAL A 230 -1.86 18.26 -7.59
C VAL A 230 -1.61 19.05 -8.88
N ALA A 231 -0.34 19.26 -9.23
CA ALA A 231 0.08 20.15 -10.31
C ALA A 231 1.05 19.46 -11.28
N PHE A 232 0.57 18.42 -11.96
CA PHE A 232 1.35 17.65 -12.94
C PHE A 232 1.64 18.44 -14.24
N ALA A 233 0.61 19.05 -14.83
CA ALA A 233 0.68 19.66 -16.17
C ALA A 233 1.45 20.99 -16.23
N GLU A 234 1.58 21.72 -15.11
CA GLU A 234 2.21 23.06 -15.08
C GLU A 234 3.74 23.00 -15.01
N ASN A 235 4.30 21.87 -14.53
CA ASN A 235 5.72 21.76 -14.20
C ASN A 235 6.56 21.05 -15.27
N GLY A 236 5.92 20.38 -16.27
CA GLY A 236 6.61 19.79 -17.44
C GLY A 236 7.79 18.88 -17.09
N ARG A 237 7.81 18.32 -15.88
CA ARG A 237 8.95 17.60 -15.30
C ARG A 237 8.45 16.48 -14.41
N ALA A 238 9.10 15.34 -14.56
CA ALA A 238 8.98 14.12 -13.79
C ALA A 238 8.80 14.34 -12.26
N PRO A 239 8.03 13.47 -11.56
CA PRO A 239 8.03 13.42 -10.11
C PRO A 239 9.43 13.41 -9.54
N ALA A 240 9.62 14.26 -8.55
CA ALA A 240 10.88 14.56 -7.93
C ALA A 240 11.41 13.38 -7.09
N LYS A 241 12.37 12.67 -7.67
CA LYS A 241 13.73 12.45 -7.13
C LYS A 241 14.60 11.87 -8.25
N ALA A 242 14.88 12.73 -9.23
CA ALA A 242 15.65 12.41 -10.43
C ALA A 242 17.17 12.64 -10.27
N GLU A 243 17.70 12.81 -9.06
CA GLU A 243 19.15 12.92 -8.85
C GLU A 243 19.70 11.69 -8.11
N PRO A 244 20.14 10.64 -8.84
CA PRO A 244 21.09 9.66 -8.33
C PRO A 244 22.36 10.39 -7.86
N GLY A 245 22.45 10.75 -6.58
CA GLY A 245 23.67 11.43 -6.13
C GLY A 245 23.66 12.30 -4.86
N ARG A 246 22.67 12.24 -3.96
CA ARG A 246 22.94 12.71 -2.59
C ARG A 246 23.55 11.54 -1.80
N PRO A 247 24.86 11.59 -1.44
CA PRO A 247 25.44 10.60 -0.54
C PRO A 247 24.60 10.48 0.72
N ARG A 248 24.08 9.29 0.97
CA ARG A 248 23.47 8.95 2.25
C ARG A 248 24.38 7.90 2.85
N ASP A 249 25.17 8.31 3.83
CA ASP A 249 25.99 7.35 4.57
C ASP A 249 25.08 6.39 5.36
N ASP A 250 25.62 5.22 5.69
CA ASP A 250 24.88 4.18 6.42
C ASP A 250 24.40 4.67 7.80
N ALA A 251 25.09 5.63 8.41
CA ALA A 251 24.68 6.18 9.70
C ALA A 251 23.39 6.99 9.58
N ALA A 252 23.27 7.79 8.52
CA ALA A 252 22.08 8.56 8.18
C ALA A 252 20.92 7.65 7.75
N ILE A 253 21.19 6.64 6.92
CA ILE A 253 20.19 5.62 6.54
C ILE A 253 19.67 4.91 7.78
N ARG A 254 20.57 4.47 8.69
CA ARG A 254 20.18 3.81 9.95
C ARG A 254 19.27 4.70 10.79
N GLN A 255 19.57 5.99 10.90
CA GLN A 255 18.75 6.93 11.67
C GLN A 255 17.36 7.13 11.03
N ALA A 256 17.30 7.27 9.71
CA ALA A 256 16.04 7.39 8.96
C ALA A 256 15.18 6.13 9.12
N VAL A 257 15.76 4.95 8.99
CA VAL A 257 15.08 3.67 9.25
C VAL A 257 14.56 3.60 10.69
N GLN A 258 15.38 3.94 11.69
CA GLN A 258 14.93 3.96 13.09
C GLN A 258 13.75 4.91 13.30
N SER A 259 13.78 6.10 12.70
CA SER A 259 12.65 7.04 12.74
C SER A 259 11.39 6.45 12.09
N ALA A 260 11.54 5.79 10.93
CA ALA A 260 10.44 5.14 10.23
C ALA A 260 9.74 4.04 11.05
N LEU A 261 10.54 3.22 11.75
CA LEU A 261 10.05 2.13 12.60
C LEU A 261 9.34 2.67 13.84
N MET A 262 9.86 3.74 14.44
CA MET A 262 9.33 4.41 15.64
C MET A 262 7.99 5.12 15.43
N THR A 263 7.55 5.34 14.19
CA THR A 263 6.25 5.95 13.89
C THR A 263 5.24 4.93 13.36
N ASN A 264 5.66 3.68 13.15
CA ASN A 264 4.77 2.63 12.68
C ASN A 264 4.09 1.99 13.89
N PRO A 265 2.77 2.15 14.07
CA PRO A 265 2.06 1.66 15.27
C PRO A 265 2.11 0.13 15.43
N ARG A 266 2.41 -0.63 14.37
CA ARG A 266 2.62 -2.08 14.46
C ARG A 266 4.00 -2.45 14.99
N VAL A 267 4.97 -1.55 14.92
CA VAL A 267 6.38 -1.80 15.21
C VAL A 267 6.86 -1.07 16.46
N ASP A 268 6.26 0.08 16.81
CA ASP A 268 6.69 0.97 17.89
C ASP A 268 6.45 0.42 19.31
N ARG A 269 7.10 -0.68 19.66
CA ARG A 269 7.03 -1.33 20.99
C ARG A 269 8.37 -1.46 21.70
N GLY A 270 9.41 -0.83 21.14
CA GLY A 270 10.78 -0.92 21.63
C GLY A 270 11.45 -2.26 21.29
N GLY A 271 12.77 -2.33 21.46
CA GLY A 271 13.53 -3.57 21.23
C GLY A 271 13.90 -3.86 19.78
N THR A 272 13.72 -2.90 18.87
CA THR A 272 14.21 -2.98 17.49
C THR A 272 15.66 -2.51 17.39
N GLU A 273 16.52 -3.38 16.88
CA GLU A 273 17.90 -3.07 16.53
C GLU A 273 18.03 -2.94 15.01
N THR A 274 18.72 -1.90 14.57
CA THR A 274 18.93 -1.58 13.15
C THR A 274 20.41 -1.45 12.87
N PHE A 275 20.90 -2.22 11.90
CA PHE A 275 22.26 -2.15 11.38
C PHE A 275 22.20 -1.82 9.89
N VAL A 276 23.14 -1.05 9.40
CA VAL A 276 23.26 -0.70 7.98
C VAL A 276 24.72 -0.86 7.58
N ASP A 277 24.95 -1.54 6.47
CA ASP A 277 26.26 -1.78 5.87
C ASP A 277 26.08 -1.73 4.34
N ASP A 278 26.65 -0.70 3.70
CA ASP A 278 26.56 -0.45 2.26
C ASP A 278 25.10 -0.47 1.75
N GLY A 279 24.22 0.29 2.41
CA GLY A 279 22.79 0.32 2.08
C GLY A 279 21.99 -0.95 2.43
N VAL A 280 22.63 -2.02 2.93
CA VAL A 280 21.95 -3.23 3.40
C VAL A 280 21.49 -3.05 4.84
N VAL A 281 20.18 -2.96 5.05
CA VAL A 281 19.57 -2.82 6.37
C VAL A 281 19.32 -4.19 6.98
N THR A 282 19.87 -4.46 8.17
CA THR A 282 19.49 -5.61 8.99
C THR A 282 18.61 -5.19 10.16
N LEU A 283 17.40 -5.75 10.26
CA LEU A 283 16.48 -5.54 11.38
C LEU A 283 16.52 -6.74 12.33
N ARG A 284 16.66 -6.49 13.64
CA ARG A 284 16.55 -7.50 14.70
C ARG A 284 15.65 -6.98 15.82
N GLY A 285 15.17 -7.89 16.66
CA GLY A 285 14.21 -7.58 17.72
C GLY A 285 13.06 -8.57 17.75
N GLY A 286 12.19 -8.40 18.75
CA GLY A 286 10.97 -9.18 18.89
C GLY A 286 9.74 -8.33 18.53
N VAL A 287 8.76 -8.93 17.86
CA VAL A 287 7.47 -8.31 17.49
C VAL A 287 6.31 -9.24 17.86
N ASP A 288 5.07 -8.78 17.85
CA ASP A 288 3.94 -9.58 18.39
C ASP A 288 3.26 -10.50 17.37
N ASN A 289 3.44 -10.24 16.07
CA ASN A 289 2.89 -11.07 14.99
C ASN A 289 3.71 -10.91 13.69
N LEU A 290 3.36 -11.70 12.68
CA LEU A 290 4.00 -11.66 11.37
C LEU A 290 3.76 -10.33 10.66
N ALA A 291 2.56 -9.76 10.75
CA ALA A 291 2.24 -8.47 10.14
C ALA A 291 3.13 -7.32 10.66
N ALA A 292 3.47 -7.30 11.95
CA ALA A 292 4.40 -6.33 12.54
C ALA A 292 5.83 -6.55 12.04
N LYS A 293 6.25 -7.81 11.89
CA LYS A 293 7.54 -8.16 11.30
C LYS A 293 7.63 -7.61 9.87
N GLU A 294 6.64 -7.90 9.03
CA GLU A 294 6.57 -7.41 7.64
C GLU A 294 6.58 -5.88 7.63
N ALA A 295 5.68 -5.24 8.37
CA ALA A 295 5.59 -3.79 8.48
C ALA A 295 6.91 -3.09 8.83
N ALA A 296 7.77 -3.72 9.64
CA ALA A 296 9.12 -3.23 9.93
C ALA A 296 10.04 -3.29 8.70
N GLY A 297 10.01 -4.41 7.97
CA GLY A 297 10.72 -4.55 6.71
C GLY A 297 10.28 -3.48 5.69
N ASP A 298 8.98 -3.26 5.58
CA ASP A 298 8.39 -2.30 4.64
C ASP A 298 8.80 -0.87 4.97
N ALA A 299 8.71 -0.49 6.25
CA ALA A 299 9.09 0.83 6.72
C ALA A 299 10.56 1.12 6.42
N ALA A 300 11.44 0.13 6.55
CA ALA A 300 12.85 0.27 6.19
C ALA A 300 13.05 0.38 4.66
N GLY A 301 12.39 -0.45 3.87
CA GLY A 301 12.59 -0.52 2.41
C GLY A 301 12.14 0.73 1.63
N LYS A 302 11.37 1.63 2.25
CA LYS A 302 10.97 2.90 1.64
C LYS A 302 12.00 4.02 1.78
N ILE A 303 12.98 3.84 2.66
CA ILE A 303 13.98 4.86 2.93
C ILE A 303 14.98 4.89 1.78
N ILE A 304 15.20 6.08 1.23
CA ILE A 304 16.20 6.29 0.18
C ILE A 304 17.58 5.86 0.68
N GLY A 305 18.32 5.16 -0.18
CA GLY A 305 19.63 4.59 0.14
C GLY A 305 19.58 3.18 0.71
N VAL A 306 18.39 2.65 1.05
CA VAL A 306 18.22 1.24 1.38
C VAL A 306 18.20 0.41 0.10
N GLU A 307 19.25 -0.38 -0.12
CA GLU A 307 19.35 -1.29 -1.25
C GLU A 307 18.57 -2.59 -0.98
N ARG A 308 18.69 -3.11 0.24
CA ARG A 308 18.10 -4.39 0.62
C ARG A 308 17.78 -4.44 2.11
N VAL A 309 16.69 -5.10 2.48
CA VAL A 309 16.31 -5.31 3.88
C VAL A 309 16.44 -6.78 4.26
N GLU A 310 17.31 -7.06 5.21
CA GLU A 310 17.42 -8.34 5.91
C GLU A 310 16.62 -8.32 7.21
N ASN A 311 15.36 -8.72 7.13
CA ASN A 311 14.49 -8.76 8.30
C ASN A 311 14.69 -10.05 9.12
N ARG A 312 15.48 -9.95 10.19
CA ARG A 312 15.78 -11.03 11.14
C ARG A 312 15.01 -10.90 12.46
N MET A 313 13.90 -10.16 12.47
CA MET A 313 13.01 -10.10 13.63
C MET A 313 12.34 -11.46 13.88
N HIS A 314 11.96 -11.70 15.14
CA HIS A 314 11.23 -12.90 15.56
C HIS A 314 9.92 -12.51 16.26
N VAL A 315 8.93 -13.40 16.20
CA VAL A 315 7.65 -13.16 16.87
C VAL A 315 7.73 -13.64 18.32
N ASN A 316 7.48 -12.72 19.25
CA ASN A 316 7.40 -12.98 20.68
C ASN A 316 6.07 -13.64 21.00
N ARG A 317 6.11 -14.87 21.51
CA ARG A 317 4.92 -15.52 22.11
C ARG A 317 4.83 -15.19 23.60
N SER A 318 4.78 -13.90 23.91
CA SER A 318 4.75 -13.36 25.28
C SER A 318 3.50 -13.82 26.06
N LYS A 319 2.38 -14.02 25.36
CA LYS A 319 1.19 -14.69 25.90
C LYS A 319 1.33 -16.21 25.65
N PRO A 320 1.21 -17.07 26.69
CA PRO A 320 1.22 -18.52 26.52
C PRO A 320 -0.10 -18.96 25.87
N MET A 321 -0.22 -18.69 24.57
CA MET A 321 -1.32 -19.16 23.74
C MET A 321 -0.92 -20.52 23.16
N SER A 322 -1.80 -21.51 23.35
CA SER A 322 -1.63 -22.81 22.73
C SER A 322 -1.91 -22.74 21.23
N ASP A 323 -1.32 -23.65 20.45
CA ASP A 323 -1.56 -23.68 19.00
C ASP A 323 -3.05 -23.86 18.64
N PRO A 324 -3.87 -24.65 19.38
CA PRO A 324 -5.32 -24.71 19.14
C PRO A 324 -6.06 -23.40 19.40
N GLU A 325 -5.65 -22.62 20.40
CA GLU A 325 -6.23 -21.29 20.63
C GLU A 325 -5.86 -20.33 19.48
N LEU A 326 -4.60 -20.38 19.03
CA LEU A 326 -4.16 -19.57 17.89
C LEU A 326 -4.89 -19.96 16.59
N GLU A 327 -5.12 -21.26 16.37
CA GLU A 327 -5.92 -21.76 15.25
C GLU A 327 -7.35 -21.17 15.27
N GLN A 328 -7.99 -21.17 16.44
CA GLN A 328 -9.33 -20.61 16.60
C GLN A 328 -9.34 -19.09 16.38
N ASP A 329 -8.34 -18.36 16.84
CA ASP A 329 -8.24 -16.92 16.62
C ASP A 329 -8.06 -16.56 15.14
N ILE A 330 -7.32 -17.39 14.38
CA ILE A 330 -7.20 -17.26 12.92
C ILE A 330 -8.54 -17.51 12.23
N VAL A 331 -9.25 -18.58 12.59
CA VAL A 331 -10.59 -18.86 12.06
C VAL A 331 -11.55 -17.71 12.36
N ASN A 332 -11.49 -17.17 13.58
CA ASN A 332 -12.30 -16.01 13.95
C ASN A 332 -11.93 -14.76 13.13
N ALA A 333 -10.65 -14.57 12.78
CA ALA A 333 -10.22 -13.50 11.90
C ALA A 333 -10.77 -13.67 10.47
N PHE A 334 -10.79 -14.89 9.93
CA PHE A 334 -11.37 -15.18 8.62
C PHE A 334 -12.88 -14.92 8.60
N ILE A 335 -13.62 -15.36 9.63
CA ILE A 335 -15.07 -15.13 9.74
C ILE A 335 -15.43 -13.63 9.69
N ARG A 336 -14.54 -12.76 10.16
CA ARG A 336 -14.76 -11.31 10.15
C ARG A 336 -14.34 -10.64 8.85
N HIS A 337 -13.56 -11.28 7.98
CA HIS A 337 -12.97 -10.61 6.82
C HIS A 337 -13.90 -10.70 5.60
N PRO A 338 -14.23 -9.59 4.91
CA PRO A 338 -15.20 -9.61 3.81
C PRO A 338 -14.73 -10.43 2.60
N ASP A 339 -13.42 -10.41 2.33
CA ASP A 339 -12.82 -11.09 1.18
C ASP A 339 -12.35 -12.54 1.45
N VAL A 340 -12.72 -13.14 2.59
CA VAL A 340 -12.24 -14.49 2.97
C VAL A 340 -13.40 -15.36 3.42
N GLU A 341 -13.72 -16.40 2.66
CA GLU A 341 -14.75 -17.36 3.02
C GLU A 341 -14.18 -18.40 3.99
N ALA A 342 -14.34 -18.19 5.30
CA ALA A 342 -13.72 -19.02 6.34
C ALA A 342 -13.96 -20.54 6.17
N SER A 343 -15.06 -20.94 5.53
CA SER A 343 -15.40 -22.33 5.28
C SER A 343 -14.54 -23.03 4.21
N ASP A 344 -13.82 -22.27 3.37
CA ASP A 344 -12.92 -22.80 2.34
C ASP A 344 -11.55 -23.23 2.88
N PHE A 345 -11.25 -22.92 4.14
CA PHE A 345 -9.92 -23.09 4.73
C PHE A 345 -9.86 -24.20 5.79
N VAL A 346 -8.76 -24.93 5.77
CA VAL A 346 -8.28 -25.75 6.89
C VAL A 346 -7.01 -25.10 7.42
N VAL A 347 -7.07 -24.60 8.66
CA VAL A 347 -5.94 -23.99 9.35
C VAL A 347 -5.26 -25.04 10.21
N LYS A 348 -3.93 -25.12 10.17
CA LYS A 348 -3.15 -25.94 11.11
C LYS A 348 -2.06 -25.09 11.72
N VAL A 349 -1.90 -25.17 13.03
CA VAL A 349 -0.87 -24.40 13.75
C VAL A 349 0.13 -25.33 14.42
N ARG A 350 1.42 -25.01 14.27
CA ARG A 350 2.50 -25.67 15.01
C ARG A 350 3.58 -24.67 15.40
N ASN A 351 3.76 -24.42 16.69
CA ASN A 351 4.74 -23.49 17.25
C ASN A 351 4.66 -22.09 16.60
N GLY A 352 3.44 -21.60 16.32
CA GLY A 352 3.21 -20.29 15.68
C GLY A 352 3.43 -20.28 14.17
N VAL A 353 3.83 -21.40 13.57
CA VAL A 353 3.77 -21.58 12.12
C VAL A 353 2.35 -22.01 11.76
N VAL A 354 1.70 -21.23 10.92
CA VAL A 354 0.36 -21.47 10.41
C VAL A 354 0.48 -22.07 9.03
N SER A 355 -0.13 -23.21 8.78
CA SER A 355 -0.25 -23.79 7.44
C SER A 355 -1.71 -23.65 7.00
N LEU A 356 -1.94 -22.92 5.91
CA LEU A 356 -3.26 -22.71 5.32
C LEU A 356 -3.47 -23.68 4.14
N TYR A 357 -4.53 -24.46 4.19
CA TYR A 357 -4.97 -25.37 3.11
C TYR A 357 -6.39 -24.99 2.70
N GLY A 358 -6.78 -25.27 1.46
CA GLY A 358 -8.12 -24.91 0.99
C GLY A 358 -8.17 -24.79 -0.52
N ASN A 359 -9.36 -24.51 -1.04
CA ASN A 359 -9.55 -24.15 -2.45
C ASN A 359 -10.13 -22.74 -2.48
N VAL A 360 -9.36 -21.78 -2.96
CA VAL A 360 -9.76 -20.38 -3.06
C VAL A 360 -10.07 -20.02 -4.50
N ASP A 361 -10.93 -19.03 -4.72
CA ASP A 361 -11.37 -18.64 -6.05
C ASP A 361 -10.29 -17.86 -6.80
N SER A 362 -9.53 -17.03 -6.09
CA SER A 362 -8.53 -16.14 -6.66
C SER A 362 -7.28 -16.05 -5.79
N PHE A 363 -6.20 -15.59 -6.41
CA PHE A 363 -4.99 -15.24 -5.69
C PHE A 363 -5.19 -14.06 -4.74
N PHE A 364 -6.15 -13.18 -5.03
CA PHE A 364 -6.56 -12.12 -4.13
C PHE A 364 -7.12 -12.66 -2.82
N GLU A 365 -8.11 -13.56 -2.87
CA GLU A 365 -8.65 -14.21 -1.66
C GLU A 365 -7.54 -14.91 -0.87
N GLN A 366 -6.64 -15.62 -1.57
CA GLN A 366 -5.47 -16.26 -0.97
C GLN A 366 -4.59 -15.27 -0.18
N SER A 367 -4.34 -14.10 -0.77
CA SER A 367 -3.57 -13.00 -0.15
C SER A 367 -4.32 -12.38 1.03
N GLN A 368 -5.64 -12.21 0.93
CA GLN A 368 -6.44 -11.70 2.06
C GLN A 368 -6.45 -12.68 3.23
N ALA A 369 -6.54 -14.00 2.97
CA ALA A 369 -6.43 -15.02 4.00
C ALA A 369 -5.04 -15.01 4.66
N TYR A 370 -3.96 -14.86 3.88
CA TYR A 370 -2.61 -14.67 4.42
C TYR A 370 -2.56 -13.45 5.36
N LYS A 371 -3.04 -12.30 4.90
CA LYS A 371 -3.01 -11.05 5.68
C LYS A 371 -3.85 -11.14 6.95
N ALA A 372 -5.06 -11.69 6.87
CA ALA A 372 -5.93 -11.90 8.02
C ALA A 372 -5.25 -12.78 9.08
N ALA A 373 -4.60 -13.88 8.66
CA ALA A 373 -3.85 -14.74 9.56
C ALA A 373 -2.60 -14.04 10.14
N SER A 374 -1.83 -13.32 9.32
CA SER A 374 -0.57 -12.65 9.72
C SER A 374 -0.75 -11.62 10.84
N ARG A 375 -1.94 -11.02 10.95
CA ARG A 375 -2.29 -10.00 11.94
C ARG A 375 -2.65 -10.59 13.31
N VAL A 376 -2.93 -11.89 13.38
CA VAL A 376 -3.26 -12.54 14.65
C VAL A 376 -2.01 -12.64 15.54
N GLY A 377 -2.14 -12.25 16.80
CA GLY A 377 -1.06 -12.30 17.78
C GLY A 377 -0.42 -13.68 17.91
N GLY A 378 0.91 -13.75 17.85
CA GLY A 378 1.66 -15.00 17.99
C GLY A 378 1.81 -15.84 16.72
N VAL A 379 1.25 -15.41 15.58
CA VAL A 379 1.57 -15.97 14.26
C VAL A 379 2.99 -15.56 13.88
N ALA A 380 3.89 -16.53 13.77
CA ALA A 380 5.30 -16.30 13.46
C ALA A 380 5.61 -16.41 11.96
N ARG A 381 4.83 -17.20 11.23
CA ARG A 381 4.98 -17.47 9.81
C ARG A 381 3.71 -18.10 9.27
N VAL A 382 3.35 -17.78 8.03
CA VAL A 382 2.26 -18.45 7.30
C VAL A 382 2.86 -19.24 6.14
N GLU A 383 2.52 -20.52 6.06
CA GLU A 383 2.80 -21.42 4.95
C GLU A 383 1.52 -21.59 4.15
N ASN A 384 1.61 -21.26 2.86
CA ASN A 384 0.48 -21.36 1.97
C ASN A 384 0.51 -22.70 1.22
N HIS A 385 -0.55 -23.47 1.35
CA HIS A 385 -0.79 -24.74 0.64
C HIS A 385 -2.19 -24.76 0.00
N MET A 386 -2.73 -23.59 -0.32
CA MET A 386 -4.06 -23.45 -0.91
C MET A 386 -3.99 -23.62 -2.43
N ASP A 387 -4.98 -24.30 -2.99
CA ASP A 387 -5.17 -24.42 -4.43
C ASP A 387 -6.03 -23.26 -4.93
N VAL A 388 -5.58 -22.55 -5.96
CA VAL A 388 -6.28 -21.38 -6.53
C VAL A 388 -6.99 -21.79 -7.81
N ARG A 389 -8.31 -21.58 -7.88
CA ARG A 389 -9.14 -21.96 -9.03
C ARG A 389 -8.87 -21.08 -10.25
N ASP A 390 -8.93 -19.76 -10.11
CA ASP A 390 -8.49 -18.81 -11.15
C ASP A 390 -7.01 -18.48 -10.97
N ASN A 391 -6.15 -19.29 -11.59
CA ASN A 391 -4.70 -19.14 -11.50
C ASN A 391 -4.09 -18.28 -12.62
N VAL A 392 -4.90 -17.50 -13.34
CA VAL A 392 -4.44 -16.74 -14.52
C VAL A 392 -3.89 -15.36 -14.13
N ARG A 393 -4.37 -14.76 -13.05
CA ARG A 393 -3.93 -13.45 -12.54
C ARG A 393 -3.28 -13.59 -11.16
N PRO A 394 -1.97 -13.81 -11.05
CA PRO A 394 -1.32 -13.88 -9.75
C PRO A 394 -1.18 -12.50 -9.09
N PHE A 395 -1.36 -11.40 -9.81
CA PHE A 395 -1.05 -10.08 -9.28
C PHE A 395 -2.12 -9.60 -8.32
N VAL A 396 -1.73 -9.45 -7.06
CA VAL A 396 -2.57 -8.87 -6.00
C VAL A 396 -1.89 -7.60 -5.52
N SER A 397 -2.47 -6.47 -5.85
CA SER A 397 -2.07 -5.19 -5.29
C SER A 397 -2.49 -5.11 -3.83
N ASP A 398 -1.54 -4.82 -2.94
CA ASP A 398 -1.85 -4.42 -1.57
C ASP A 398 -1.65 -2.92 -1.43
N LEU A 399 -2.61 -2.12 -1.88
CA LEU A 399 -2.58 -0.66 -1.72
C LEU A 399 -2.87 -0.19 -0.28
N TYR A 400 -3.16 -1.13 0.65
CA TYR A 400 -3.69 -0.86 1.99
C TYR A 400 -2.73 -0.99 3.16
N ALA A 401 -1.61 -1.66 2.98
CA ALA A 401 -0.48 -1.29 3.81
C ALA A 401 -0.18 0.18 3.46
N ASP A 402 0.42 0.95 4.36
CA ASP A 402 1.05 2.21 3.94
C ASP A 402 2.16 1.97 2.87
N ASN A 403 2.25 0.78 2.29
CA ASN A 403 3.21 0.17 1.41
C ASN A 403 2.41 -0.46 0.27
N VAL A 404 2.68 -0.10 -0.99
CA VAL A 404 2.40 -1.03 -2.08
C VAL A 404 3.52 -2.06 -2.00
N ARG A 405 3.27 -3.16 -1.29
CA ARG A 405 4.14 -4.33 -1.32
C ARG A 405 3.43 -5.41 -2.10
N TYR A 406 3.77 -5.51 -3.37
CA TYR A 406 3.79 -6.78 -4.07
C TYR A 406 4.95 -7.57 -3.51
N GLU A 407 4.75 -8.21 -2.35
CA GLU A 407 5.71 -9.22 -1.96
C GLU A 407 5.72 -10.31 -3.01
N SER A 408 6.91 -10.56 -3.53
CA SER A 408 7.36 -11.81 -4.11
C SER A 408 7.08 -12.92 -3.10
N TYR A 409 5.83 -13.30 -3.00
CA TYR A 409 5.43 -14.50 -2.35
C TYR A 409 6.06 -15.64 -3.15
N ASP A 410 7.18 -16.18 -2.67
CA ASP A 410 7.86 -17.36 -3.24
C ASP A 410 6.96 -18.62 -3.29
N TRP A 411 5.66 -18.49 -3.01
CA TRP A 411 4.65 -19.54 -2.95
C TRP A 411 3.72 -19.61 -4.18
N TRP A 412 3.97 -18.88 -5.28
CA TRP A 412 3.27 -19.06 -6.57
C TRP A 412 3.58 -20.41 -7.25
N SER A 413 3.40 -21.54 -6.56
CA SER A 413 3.53 -22.86 -7.15
C SER A 413 2.24 -23.20 -7.90
N GLY A 414 2.27 -23.17 -9.23
CA GLY A 414 1.12 -23.53 -10.07
C GLY A 414 0.69 -22.46 -11.08
N TYR A 415 1.45 -21.37 -11.23
CA TYR A 415 1.23 -20.39 -12.30
C TYR A 415 1.25 -21.08 -13.66
N ARG A 416 0.16 -20.93 -14.40
CA ARG A 416 0.10 -21.32 -15.81
C ARG A 416 0.29 -20.05 -16.61
N GLU A 417 1.42 -19.94 -17.30
CA GLU A 417 1.73 -18.79 -18.17
C GLU A 417 0.49 -18.46 -19.03
N PRO A 418 -0.14 -17.28 -18.83
CA PRO A 418 -1.26 -16.83 -19.63
C PRO A 418 -0.85 -16.81 -21.08
N ARG A 419 -1.80 -17.10 -21.98
CA ARG A 419 -1.58 -16.83 -23.40
C ARG A 419 -2.05 -15.42 -23.68
N THR A 420 -1.13 -14.54 -24.04
CA THR A 420 -1.47 -13.23 -24.56
C THR A 420 -1.82 -13.35 -26.05
N MET A 421 -2.87 -12.62 -26.46
CA MET A 421 -3.19 -12.42 -27.88
C MET A 421 -2.51 -11.17 -28.46
N LYS A 422 -1.92 -10.32 -27.60
CA LYS A 422 -1.14 -9.16 -28.02
C LYS A 422 0.21 -9.63 -28.60
N SER A 423 0.66 -8.98 -29.66
CA SER A 423 2.02 -9.12 -30.18
C SER A 423 3.05 -8.48 -29.25
N ASP A 424 4.32 -8.86 -29.38
CA ASP A 424 5.41 -8.26 -28.58
C ASP A 424 5.48 -6.72 -28.73
N ALA A 425 5.18 -6.21 -29.93
CA ALA A 425 5.15 -4.78 -30.18
C ALA A 425 3.98 -4.09 -29.46
N GLU A 426 2.80 -4.72 -29.44
CA GLU A 426 1.62 -4.22 -28.71
C GLU A 426 1.84 -4.26 -27.20
N ILE A 427 2.45 -5.33 -26.67
CA ILE A 427 2.81 -5.42 -25.24
C ILE A 427 3.83 -4.34 -24.91
N ALA A 428 4.92 -4.22 -25.67
CA ALA A 428 5.92 -3.20 -25.40
C ALA A 428 5.35 -1.77 -25.48
N ALA A 429 4.39 -1.52 -26.37
CA ALA A 429 3.67 -0.24 -26.42
C ALA A 429 2.80 -0.03 -25.19
N ALA A 430 2.01 -1.03 -24.79
CA ALA A 430 1.17 -0.96 -23.60
C ALA A 430 2.00 -0.76 -22.32
N ILE A 431 3.12 -1.48 -22.14
CA ILE A 431 4.00 -1.26 -20.97
C ILE A 431 4.51 0.19 -20.91
N ARG A 432 4.85 0.80 -22.05
CA ARG A 432 5.25 2.22 -22.07
C ARG A 432 4.11 3.15 -21.72
N ASP A 433 2.89 2.80 -22.11
CA ASP A 433 1.68 3.54 -21.80
C ASP A 433 1.39 3.49 -20.30
N GLU A 434 1.38 2.30 -19.68
CA GLU A 434 1.22 2.13 -18.22
C GLU A 434 2.28 2.97 -17.46
N LEU A 435 3.55 2.82 -17.83
CA LEU A 435 4.64 3.57 -17.19
C LEU A 435 4.49 5.08 -17.32
N SER A 436 3.76 5.57 -18.33
CA SER A 436 3.51 7.01 -18.50
C SER A 436 2.42 7.54 -17.56
N TRP A 437 1.55 6.66 -17.06
CA TRP A 437 0.52 6.96 -16.05
C TRP A 437 0.99 6.66 -14.61
N SER A 438 2.15 6.01 -14.45
CA SER A 438 2.73 5.70 -13.15
C SER A 438 3.35 6.94 -12.47
N PRO A 439 3.00 7.24 -11.21
CA PRO A 439 3.65 8.31 -10.44
C PRO A 439 4.94 7.84 -9.77
N PHE A 440 5.27 6.54 -9.86
CA PHE A 440 6.32 5.90 -9.06
C PHE A 440 7.61 5.64 -9.83
N VAL A 441 7.53 5.59 -11.15
CA VAL A 441 8.67 5.30 -12.02
C VAL A 441 8.54 6.12 -13.30
N LEU A 442 9.66 6.66 -13.76
CA LEU A 442 9.71 7.36 -15.04
C LEU A 442 9.93 6.34 -16.15
N ALA A 443 9.06 6.35 -17.16
CA ALA A 443 9.18 5.49 -18.33
C ALA A 443 10.56 5.61 -19.00
N GLU A 444 11.20 6.80 -19.00
CA GLU A 444 12.53 7.01 -19.57
C GLU A 444 13.67 6.26 -18.86
N ASN A 445 13.47 5.85 -17.60
CA ASN A 445 14.48 5.15 -16.80
C ASN A 445 14.40 3.63 -16.95
N VAL A 446 13.37 3.11 -17.64
CA VAL A 446 13.11 1.69 -17.80
C VAL A 446 13.28 1.29 -19.26
N GLU A 447 14.27 0.42 -19.51
CA GLU A 447 14.45 -0.20 -20.81
C GLU A 447 13.52 -1.41 -20.93
N ILE A 448 12.77 -1.52 -22.03
CA ILE A 448 11.75 -2.56 -22.22
C ILE A 448 12.06 -3.36 -23.49
N VAL A 449 12.24 -4.67 -23.33
CA VAL A 449 12.35 -5.63 -24.43
C VAL A 449 11.29 -6.71 -24.24
N VAL A 450 10.45 -6.93 -25.26
CA VAL A 450 9.44 -8.00 -25.23
C VAL A 450 9.74 -9.03 -26.31
N GLN A 451 9.72 -10.30 -25.93
CA GLN A 451 9.86 -11.42 -26.84
C GLN A 451 8.95 -12.58 -26.44
N ASP A 452 8.13 -13.08 -27.36
CA ASP A 452 7.17 -14.17 -27.14
C ASP A 452 6.23 -13.90 -25.95
N GLY A 453 5.79 -12.65 -25.81
CA GLY A 453 4.97 -12.14 -24.71
C GLY A 453 5.71 -11.91 -23.39
N ARG A 454 7.02 -12.19 -23.33
CA ARG A 454 7.84 -12.06 -22.12
C ARG A 454 8.60 -10.74 -22.12
N ALA A 455 8.40 -9.91 -21.10
CA ALA A 455 9.11 -8.66 -20.94
C ALA A 455 10.43 -8.88 -20.18
N THR A 456 11.48 -8.17 -20.60
CA THR A 456 12.71 -7.95 -19.84
C THR A 456 12.81 -6.46 -19.59
N LEU A 457 12.92 -6.11 -18.31
CA LEU A 457 13.03 -4.73 -17.85
C LEU A 457 14.45 -4.47 -17.37
N GLY A 458 15.10 -3.45 -17.94
CA GLY A 458 16.44 -2.99 -17.55
C GLY A 458 16.45 -1.50 -17.23
N GLY A 459 17.65 -0.93 -17.08
CA GLY A 459 17.85 0.49 -16.75
C GLY A 459 18.17 0.71 -15.27
N THR A 460 18.13 1.96 -14.84
CA THR A 460 18.48 2.35 -13.47
C THR A 460 17.38 3.19 -12.86
N VAL A 461 16.87 2.76 -11.71
CA VAL A 461 15.85 3.49 -10.94
C VAL A 461 16.41 3.94 -9.59
N ASN A 462 15.70 4.84 -8.91
CA ASN A 462 16.17 5.47 -7.68
C ASN A 462 15.82 4.72 -6.40
N SER A 463 14.98 3.68 -6.47
CA SER A 463 14.52 2.93 -5.31
C SER A 463 14.02 1.54 -5.68
N VAL A 464 14.03 0.63 -4.70
CA VAL A 464 13.39 -0.69 -4.83
C VAL A 464 11.90 -0.56 -5.20
N ARG A 465 11.23 0.51 -4.75
CA ARG A 465 9.82 0.75 -5.07
C ARG A 465 9.59 1.12 -6.54
N ALA A 466 10.43 2.00 -7.11
CA ALA A 466 10.37 2.33 -8.53
C ALA A 466 10.64 1.10 -9.42
N ARG A 467 11.59 0.25 -9.01
CA ARG A 467 11.86 -1.05 -9.66
C ARG A 467 10.61 -1.94 -9.65
N GLN A 468 9.96 -2.04 -8.49
CA GLN A 468 8.75 -2.84 -8.33
C GLN A 468 7.58 -2.28 -9.15
N ALA A 469 7.40 -0.96 -9.20
CA ALA A 469 6.38 -0.31 -10.02
C ALA A 469 6.58 -0.61 -11.51
N ALA A 470 7.83 -0.60 -11.99
CA ALA A 470 8.12 -0.97 -13.38
C ALA A 470 7.71 -2.42 -13.71
N ILE A 471 7.90 -3.34 -12.77
CA ILE A 471 7.48 -4.73 -12.92
C ILE A 471 5.96 -4.81 -12.98
N GLU A 472 5.23 -4.12 -12.10
CA GLU A 472 3.76 -4.04 -12.08
C GLU A 472 3.21 -3.59 -13.44
N ASN A 473 3.72 -2.46 -13.93
CA ASN A 473 3.33 -1.86 -15.20
C ASN A 473 3.61 -2.78 -16.40
N ALA A 474 4.62 -3.63 -16.30
CA ALA A 474 4.90 -4.62 -17.33
C ALA A 474 3.80 -5.70 -17.43
N TRP A 475 3.26 -6.12 -16.28
CA TRP A 475 2.18 -7.10 -16.22
C TRP A 475 0.85 -6.49 -16.65
N GLU A 476 0.53 -5.26 -16.22
CA GLU A 476 -0.64 -4.48 -16.65
C GLU A 476 -0.63 -4.28 -18.17
N GLY A 477 0.53 -3.96 -18.75
CA GLY A 477 0.69 -3.88 -20.21
C GLY A 477 0.45 -5.21 -20.95
N GLY A 478 0.41 -6.34 -20.25
CA GLY A 478 0.03 -7.65 -20.77
C GLY A 478 1.21 -8.61 -21.01
N ALA A 479 2.36 -8.38 -20.35
CA ALA A 479 3.42 -9.37 -20.31
C ALA A 479 2.92 -10.66 -19.64
N VAL A 480 3.34 -11.82 -20.16
CA VAL A 480 3.01 -13.14 -19.57
C VAL A 480 4.13 -13.64 -18.67
N TRP A 481 5.28 -12.96 -18.70
CA TRP A 481 6.40 -13.16 -17.81
C TRP A 481 7.27 -11.90 -17.78
N VAL A 482 7.87 -11.57 -16.63
CA VAL A 482 8.78 -10.41 -16.50
C VAL A 482 10.14 -10.88 -15.95
N ARG A 483 11.21 -10.59 -16.70
CA ARG A 483 12.58 -10.60 -16.19
C ARG A 483 12.92 -9.24 -15.65
N ASP A 484 13.40 -9.21 -14.42
CA ASP A 484 13.84 -8.01 -13.74
C ASP A 484 15.38 -7.94 -13.76
N GLU A 485 15.91 -7.04 -14.60
CA GLU A 485 17.32 -6.68 -14.71
C GLU A 485 17.54 -5.19 -14.35
N ILE A 486 16.59 -4.55 -13.67
CA ILE A 486 16.66 -3.15 -13.26
C ILE A 486 17.68 -3.00 -12.11
N GLU A 487 18.59 -2.03 -12.23
CA GLU A 487 19.50 -1.64 -11.17
C GLU A 487 18.90 -0.54 -10.30
N VAL A 488 19.04 -0.64 -8.98
CA VAL A 488 18.71 0.45 -8.05
C VAL A 488 19.97 1.27 -7.81
N ALA A 489 19.92 2.58 -8.07
CA ALA A 489 21.07 3.45 -7.94
C ALA A 489 21.63 3.43 -6.50
N ALA A 490 22.90 3.04 -6.36
CA ALA A 490 23.57 3.01 -5.06
C ALA A 490 23.74 4.44 -4.48
N PRO A 491 23.68 4.59 -3.14
CA PRO A 491 24.11 5.83 -2.50
C PRO A 491 25.61 6.05 -2.81
N ARG A 492 25.95 7.13 -3.52
CA ARG A 492 27.37 7.47 -3.75
C ARG A 492 28.01 7.84 -2.41
N SER A 493 29.12 7.22 -2.04
CA SER A 493 29.89 7.47 -0.81
C SER A 493 30.40 8.91 -0.66
#